data_AF-A0A1E4EES2-F1
#
_entry.id   AF-A0A1E4EES2-F1
#
_cell.length_a   1.000
_cell.length_b   1.000
_cell.length_c   1.000
_cell.angle_alpha   90.00
_cell.angle_beta   90.00
_cell.angle_gamma   90.00
#
_symmetry.space_group_name_H-M   'P 1'
#
loop_
_entity.id
_entity.type
_entity.pdbx_description
1 polymer ?
#
loop_
_entity_poly.entity_id
_entity_poly.type
_entity_poly.pdbx_seq_one_letter_code
_entity_poly.pdbx_strand_id
1 'polypeptide(L)'
;MINKKYRRWIWLIGITLLIANWPAFKNVTGLNDWYYRYSNFSGTFTTLEIPIQGRLYKRPPNGEFILNRPNFYGCRAMPPSDTVVYRLFAINPLKFWRWGEYIFSWRYRLPYADWEAIKKRRGFDYLKISKDCMEF
;
A
#
# COMPACT_ATOMS: atom_id res chain seq x y z
N MET A 1 40.03 -2.71 -2.38
CA MET A 1 40.17 -3.91 -1.53
C MET A 1 39.69 -3.58 -0.12
N ILE A 2 38.65 -4.27 0.37
CA ILE A 2 38.14 -4.08 1.74
C ILE A 2 39.18 -4.64 2.73
N ASN A 3 39.59 -3.82 3.70
CA ASN A 3 40.58 -4.20 4.70
C ASN A 3 40.10 -5.42 5.51
N LYS A 4 40.96 -6.45 5.69
CA LYS A 4 40.63 -7.74 6.34
C LYS A 4 39.96 -7.55 7.71
N LYS A 5 40.30 -6.47 8.44
CA LYS A 5 39.74 -6.12 9.75
C LYS A 5 38.23 -5.84 9.71
N TYR A 6 37.73 -5.17 8.66
CA TYR A 6 36.32 -4.79 8.55
C TYR A 6 35.48 -5.82 7.80
N ARG A 7 36.11 -6.77 7.09
CA ARG A 7 35.42 -7.81 6.31
C ARG A 7 34.43 -8.59 7.17
N ARG A 8 34.78 -8.94 8.41
CA ARG A 8 33.88 -9.65 9.34
C ARG A 8 32.64 -8.83 9.70
N TRP A 9 32.82 -7.54 9.97
CA TRP A 9 31.73 -6.63 10.30
C TRP A 9 30.79 -6.39 9.11
N ILE A 10 31.33 -6.25 7.91
CA ILE A 10 30.53 -6.11 6.69
C ILE A 10 29.68 -7.35 6.45
N TRP A 11 30.24 -8.54 6.64
CA TRP A 11 29.48 -9.79 6.56
C TRP A 11 28.39 -9.88 7.61
N LEU A 12 28.70 -9.55 8.87
CA LEU A 12 27.71 -9.53 9.95
C LEU A 12 26.55 -8.58 9.62
N ILE A 13 26.86 -7.34 9.24
CA ILE A 13 25.85 -6.34 8.85
C ILE A 13 25.00 -6.85 7.67
N GLY A 14 25.63 -7.41 6.64
CA GLY A 14 24.93 -7.96 5.48
C GLY A 14 23.97 -9.10 5.85
N ILE A 15 24.43 -10.05 6.68
CA ILE A 15 23.61 -11.16 7.17
C ILE A 15 22.45 -10.64 8.02
N THR A 16 22.70 -9.70 8.93
CA THR A 16 21.65 -9.08 9.76
C THR A 16 20.59 -8.41 8.89
N LEU A 17 20.99 -7.68 7.83
CA LEU A 17 20.05 -7.06 6.91
C LEU A 17 19.22 -8.09 6.13
N LEU A 18 19.84 -9.17 5.68
CA LEU A 18 19.15 -10.26 4.98
C LEU A 18 18.12 -10.95 5.88
N ILE A 19 18.51 -11.32 7.11
CA ILE A 19 17.63 -11.99 8.08
C ILE A 19 16.48 -11.05 8.48
N ALA A 20 16.78 -9.78 8.79
CA ALA A 20 15.78 -8.81 9.19
C ALA A 20 14.72 -8.56 8.10
N ASN A 21 15.08 -8.71 6.81
CA ASN A 21 14.15 -8.56 5.69
C ASN A 21 13.45 -9.87 5.28
N TRP A 22 13.82 -11.04 5.83
CA TRP A 22 13.20 -12.32 5.50
C TRP A 22 11.76 -12.41 6.02
N PRO A 23 10.75 -12.67 5.15
CA PRO A 23 9.36 -12.89 5.56
C PRO A 23 9.14 -13.82 6.77
N ALA A 24 9.82 -14.97 6.84
CA ALA A 24 9.62 -15.93 7.93
C ALA A 24 10.04 -15.35 9.28
N PHE A 25 11.22 -14.72 9.33
CA PHE A 25 11.73 -14.04 10.52
C PHE A 25 10.77 -12.94 10.99
N LYS A 26 10.25 -12.13 10.07
CA LYS A 26 9.30 -11.05 10.40
C LYS A 26 7.97 -11.55 10.96
N ASN A 27 7.48 -12.69 10.46
CA ASN A 27 6.24 -13.29 10.95
C ASN A 27 6.41 -13.86 12.37
N VAL A 28 7.57 -14.44 12.70
CA VAL A 28 7.86 -14.97 14.04
C VAL A 28 8.14 -13.86 15.05
N THR A 29 8.81 -12.79 14.64
CA THR A 29 9.23 -11.69 15.54
C THR A 29 8.18 -10.60 15.72
N GLY A 30 7.07 -10.63 14.98
CA GLY A 30 6.07 -9.55 15.00
C GLY A 30 6.56 -8.23 14.39
N LEU A 31 7.70 -8.23 13.67
CA LEU A 31 8.26 -7.05 13.01
C LEU A 31 7.50 -6.65 11.74
N ASN A 32 6.52 -7.47 11.31
CA ASN A 32 5.67 -7.22 10.17
C ASN A 32 4.50 -6.30 10.57
N ASP A 33 4.13 -5.33 9.72
CA ASP A 33 2.90 -4.58 9.94
C ASP A 33 1.73 -5.55 9.72
N TRP A 34 0.79 -5.60 10.67
CA TRP A 34 -0.31 -6.56 10.62
C TRP A 34 -1.31 -6.29 9.50
N TYR A 35 -1.39 -5.04 9.02
CA TYR A 35 -2.38 -4.62 8.04
C TYR A 35 -1.84 -3.54 7.09
N TYR A 36 -2.12 -3.71 5.80
CA TYR A 36 -1.95 -2.69 4.76
C TYR A 36 -3.30 -2.12 4.39
N ARG A 37 -3.49 -0.81 4.62
CA ARG A 37 -4.75 -0.13 4.30
C ARG A 37 -4.70 0.55 2.93
N TYR A 38 -5.76 0.39 2.16
CA TYR A 38 -5.92 1.01 0.84
C TYR A 38 -7.25 1.73 0.71
N SER A 39 -7.30 2.68 -0.21
CA SER A 39 -8.52 3.42 -0.54
C SER A 39 -8.45 4.01 -1.94
N ASN A 40 -9.58 4.39 -2.54
CA ASN A 40 -9.58 5.25 -3.73
C ASN A 40 -9.53 6.73 -3.33
N PHE A 41 -9.50 7.63 -4.31
CA PHE A 41 -9.44 9.06 -4.03
C PHE A 41 -10.56 9.46 -3.07
N SER A 42 -11.78 9.03 -3.29
CA SER A 42 -12.95 9.39 -2.47
C SER A 42 -13.12 8.78 -1.11
N GLY A 43 -12.38 7.74 -0.77
CA GLY A 43 -12.69 6.97 0.43
C GLY A 43 -13.90 6.04 0.32
N THR A 44 -14.60 5.99 -0.82
CA THR A 44 -15.75 5.10 -1.04
C THR A 44 -15.35 3.64 -1.08
N PHE A 45 -14.16 3.36 -1.62
CA PHE A 45 -13.48 2.09 -1.47
C PHE A 45 -12.50 2.22 -0.30
N THR A 46 -12.63 1.36 0.71
CA THR A 46 -11.63 1.20 1.78
C THR A 46 -11.48 -0.29 2.07
N THR A 47 -10.25 -0.73 2.29
CA THR A 47 -9.97 -2.15 2.48
C THR A 47 -8.67 -2.34 3.27
N LEU A 48 -8.58 -3.49 3.95
CA LEU A 48 -7.44 -3.90 4.76
C LEU A 48 -6.91 -5.22 4.22
N GLU A 49 -5.62 -5.26 3.89
CA GLU A 49 -4.91 -6.46 3.50
C GLU A 49 -4.08 -6.99 4.66
N ILE A 50 -4.23 -8.27 4.97
CA ILE A 50 -3.36 -8.98 5.89
C ILE A 50 -2.16 -9.51 5.08
N PRO A 51 -0.90 -9.18 5.44
CA PRO A 51 0.29 -9.53 4.64
C PRO A 51 0.43 -11.03 4.35
N ILE A 52 -0.01 -11.88 5.29
CA ILE A 52 0.10 -13.34 5.25
C ILE A 52 -0.83 -13.95 4.19
N GLN A 53 -1.96 -13.30 3.89
CA GLN A 53 -2.95 -13.81 2.93
C GLN A 53 -2.49 -13.67 1.46
N GLY A 54 -1.32 -13.10 1.22
CA GLY A 54 -0.79 -12.89 -0.12
C GLY A 54 -1.46 -11.71 -0.83
N ARG A 55 -1.32 -11.63 -2.16
CA ARG A 55 -1.84 -10.51 -2.94
C ARG A 55 -3.37 -10.57 -3.01
N LEU A 56 -4.06 -9.64 -2.36
CA LEU A 56 -5.51 -9.46 -2.54
C LEU A 56 -5.88 -8.84 -3.90
N TYR A 57 -4.93 -8.15 -4.54
CA TYR A 57 -5.17 -7.44 -5.80
C TYR A 57 -4.28 -7.99 -6.92
N LYS A 58 -4.84 -8.09 -8.14
CA LYS A 58 -4.08 -8.42 -9.35
C LYS A 58 -3.91 -7.17 -10.24
N ARG A 59 -2.67 -6.63 -10.23
CA ARG A 59 -1.85 -6.06 -11.33
C ARG A 59 -1.00 -4.86 -10.85
N PRO A 60 0.35 -4.98 -10.80
CA PRO A 60 1.13 -4.10 -11.68
C PRO A 60 2.50 -4.68 -12.10
N PRO A 61 3.01 -4.30 -13.28
CA PRO A 61 4.38 -3.78 -13.32
C PRO A 61 4.50 -2.30 -13.71
N ASN A 62 3.68 -1.77 -14.64
CA ASN A 62 3.78 -0.39 -15.18
C ASN A 62 2.41 0.30 -15.35
N GLY A 63 1.46 0.14 -14.42
CA GLY A 63 0.13 0.73 -14.57
C GLY A 63 -0.59 0.97 -13.25
N GLU A 64 -1.74 1.62 -13.32
CA GLU A 64 -2.58 1.91 -12.16
C GLU A 64 -3.40 0.68 -11.78
N PHE A 65 -3.57 0.46 -10.47
CA PHE A 65 -4.60 -0.47 -10.01
C PHE A 65 -5.95 0.18 -10.23
N ILE A 66 -6.64 -0.28 -11.26
CA ILE A 66 -7.97 0.19 -11.63
C ILE A 66 -8.99 -0.62 -10.83
N LEU A 67 -9.81 0.06 -10.03
CA LEU A 67 -11.03 -0.52 -9.46
C LEU A 67 -12.02 -0.78 -10.59
N ASN A 68 -11.95 -1.97 -11.20
CA ASN A 68 -12.95 -2.45 -12.17
C ASN A 68 -14.25 -2.87 -11.46
N ARG A 69 -14.86 -1.96 -10.71
CA ARG A 69 -16.22 -2.15 -10.24
C ARG A 69 -17.08 -1.03 -10.82
N PRO A 70 -18.29 -1.32 -11.34
CA PRO A 70 -19.30 -0.28 -11.37
C PRO A 70 -19.35 0.25 -9.94
N ASN A 71 -19.33 1.58 -9.80
CA ASN A 71 -19.52 2.24 -8.53
C ASN A 71 -20.56 1.46 -7.72
N PHE A 72 -20.30 1.18 -6.44
CA PHE A 72 -21.27 0.55 -5.54
C PHE A 72 -22.62 1.33 -5.45
N TYR A 73 -22.68 2.45 -6.16
CA TYR A 73 -23.66 3.53 -6.21
C TYR A 73 -24.55 3.50 -7.46
N GLY A 74 -24.46 2.49 -8.33
CA GLY A 74 -25.32 2.40 -9.53
C GLY A 74 -25.11 3.51 -10.59
N CYS A 75 -24.10 4.37 -10.40
CA CYS A 75 -23.82 5.48 -11.32
C CYS A 75 -23.19 4.96 -12.62
N ARG A 76 -23.59 5.54 -13.77
CA ARG A 76 -23.02 5.22 -15.08
C ARG A 76 -21.56 5.67 -15.26
N ALA A 77 -21.04 6.57 -14.41
CA ALA A 77 -19.69 7.10 -14.54
C ALA A 77 -18.93 7.17 -13.20
N MET A 78 -17.73 6.59 -13.17
CA MET A 78 -16.76 6.76 -12.10
C MET A 78 -15.77 7.87 -12.50
N PRO A 79 -15.46 8.85 -11.63
CA PRO A 79 -14.41 9.81 -11.92
C PRO A 79 -13.08 9.07 -12.14
N PRO A 80 -12.24 9.49 -13.10
CA PRO A 80 -10.93 8.86 -13.33
C PRO A 80 -10.01 8.85 -12.09
N SER A 81 -10.14 9.82 -11.18
CA SER A 81 -9.39 9.82 -9.92
C SER A 81 -9.79 8.68 -8.98
N ASP A 82 -11.04 8.22 -9.10
CA ASP A 82 -11.64 7.23 -8.22
C ASP A 82 -11.41 5.80 -8.69
N THR A 83 -10.94 5.64 -9.93
CA THR A 83 -10.51 4.35 -10.45
C THR A 83 -9.17 3.90 -9.86
N VAL A 84 -8.35 4.81 -9.31
CA VAL A 84 -7.00 4.48 -8.81
C VAL A 84 -7.03 4.05 -7.35
N VAL A 85 -6.30 2.96 -7.04
CA VAL A 85 -6.05 2.53 -5.65
C VAL A 85 -4.84 3.27 -5.07
N TYR A 86 -5.04 3.90 -3.93
CA TYR A 86 -4.00 4.54 -3.12
C TYR A 86 -3.64 3.67 -1.92
N ARG A 87 -2.35 3.67 -1.56
CA ARG A 87 -1.90 3.17 -0.27
C ARG A 87 -2.07 4.24 0.80
N LEU A 88 -2.52 3.82 1.99
CA LEU A 88 -2.68 4.70 3.15
C LEU A 88 -1.59 4.51 4.21
N PHE A 89 -0.51 3.81 3.84
CA PHE A 89 0.66 3.58 4.68
C PHE A 89 1.90 4.20 4.04
N ALA A 90 2.70 4.87 4.87
CA ALA A 90 3.89 5.59 4.46
C ALA A 90 5.16 4.72 4.54
N ILE A 91 6.20 5.14 3.82
CA ILE A 91 7.56 4.61 4.03
C ILE A 91 8.07 5.22 5.33
N ASN A 92 8.60 4.39 6.23
CA ASN A 92 9.22 4.85 7.47
C ASN A 92 10.71 4.47 7.44
N PRO A 93 11.62 5.45 7.20
CA PRO A 93 13.06 5.18 7.13
C PRO A 93 13.64 4.52 8.39
N LEU A 94 13.03 4.76 9.56
CA LEU A 94 13.46 4.18 10.83
C LEU A 94 13.17 2.68 10.93
N LYS A 95 12.20 2.16 10.15
CA LYS A 95 11.90 0.72 10.07
C LYS A 95 12.83 0.02 9.08
N PHE A 96 14.13 0.00 9.37
CA PHE A 96 15.16 -0.46 8.43
C PHE A 96 15.00 -1.93 7.98
N TRP A 97 14.38 -2.77 8.82
CA TRP A 97 14.04 -4.17 8.52
C TRP A 97 12.96 -4.34 7.42
N ARG A 98 12.44 -3.24 6.88
CA ARG A 98 11.41 -3.22 5.82
C ARG A 98 11.91 -2.69 4.48
N TRP A 99 13.19 -2.35 4.36
CA TRP A 99 13.72 -1.76 3.13
C TRP A 99 13.50 -2.64 1.90
N GLY A 100 13.61 -3.96 2.06
CA GLY A 100 13.29 -4.90 0.97
C GLY A 100 11.83 -4.78 0.51
N GLU A 101 10.88 -4.54 1.43
CA GLU A 101 9.49 -4.31 1.05
C GLU A 101 9.31 -2.94 0.39
N TYR A 102 9.93 -1.89 0.92
CA TYR A 102 9.86 -0.54 0.34
C TYR A 102 10.34 -0.50 -1.11
N ILE A 103 11.38 -1.27 -1.43
CA ILE A 103 12.01 -1.29 -2.76
C ILE A 103 11.32 -2.29 -3.69
N PHE A 104 11.06 -3.52 -3.23
CA PHE A 104 10.67 -4.61 -4.11
C PHE A 104 9.17 -4.95 -4.09
N SER A 105 8.44 -4.55 -3.05
CA SER A 105 7.01 -4.86 -2.95
C SER A 105 6.19 -3.97 -3.89
N TRP A 106 5.30 -4.61 -4.64
CA TRP A 106 4.34 -3.92 -5.50
C TRP A 106 3.46 -2.93 -4.71
N ARG A 107 3.22 -3.18 -3.42
CA ARG A 107 2.40 -2.34 -2.53
C ARG A 107 2.91 -0.91 -2.46
N TYR A 108 4.24 -0.73 -2.46
CA TYR A 108 4.88 0.59 -2.38
C TYR A 108 4.98 1.30 -3.73
N ARG A 109 4.61 0.63 -4.83
CA ARG A 109 4.47 1.25 -6.16
C ARG A 109 3.14 1.99 -6.33
N LEU A 110 2.18 1.77 -5.44
CA LEU A 110 0.93 2.51 -5.41
C LEU A 110 1.15 3.96 -4.98
N PRO A 111 0.36 4.91 -5.52
CA PRO A 111 0.39 6.29 -5.05
C PRO A 111 -0.03 6.35 -3.58
N TYR A 112 0.66 7.19 -2.81
CA TYR A 112 0.35 7.40 -1.41
C TYR A 112 -0.72 8.48 -1.25
N ALA A 113 -1.67 8.25 -0.35
CA ALA A 113 -2.59 9.26 0.14
C ALA A 113 -2.64 9.22 1.67
N ASP A 114 -2.73 10.39 2.27
CA ASP A 114 -2.92 10.50 3.72
C ASP A 114 -4.35 10.12 4.11
N TRP A 115 -4.50 9.43 5.25
CA TRP A 115 -5.80 8.98 5.72
C TRP A 115 -6.71 10.13 6.14
N GLU A 116 -6.18 11.20 6.74
CA GLU A 116 -6.98 12.37 7.12
C GLU A 116 -7.44 13.14 5.87
N ALA A 117 -6.59 13.21 4.84
CA ALA A 117 -6.99 13.75 3.54
C ALA A 117 -8.15 12.95 2.92
N ILE A 118 -8.10 11.61 3.00
CA ILE A 118 -9.18 10.72 2.55
C ILE A 118 -10.44 10.94 3.38
N LYS A 119 -10.35 11.03 4.71
CA LYS A 119 -11.51 11.30 5.57
C LYS A 119 -12.19 12.62 5.22
N LYS A 120 -11.43 13.68 4.97
CA LYS A 120 -11.97 15.01 4.68
C LYS A 120 -12.83 15.03 3.41
N ARG A 121 -12.48 14.22 2.42
CA ARG A 121 -13.23 14.06 1.16
C ARG A 121 -14.13 12.82 1.15
N ARG A 122 -14.24 12.10 2.26
CA ARG A 122 -15.01 10.86 2.34
C ARG A 122 -16.49 11.17 2.21
N GLY A 123 -17.17 10.52 1.28
CA GLY A 123 -18.59 10.73 1.01
C GLY A 123 -18.82 11.35 -0.37
N PHE A 124 -19.98 11.95 -0.60
CA PHE A 124 -20.36 12.46 -1.92
C PHE A 124 -20.04 13.95 -2.12
N ASP A 125 -19.56 14.66 -1.11
CA ASP A 125 -19.37 16.12 -1.19
C ASP A 125 -18.30 16.53 -2.21
N TYR A 126 -17.30 15.67 -2.44
CA TYR A 126 -16.28 15.91 -3.47
C TYR A 126 -16.75 15.45 -4.87
N LEU A 127 -17.76 14.58 -4.93
CA LEU A 127 -18.41 14.12 -6.13
C LEU A 127 -19.46 15.16 -6.53
N LYS A 128 -19.13 15.99 -7.52
CA LYS A 128 -20.16 16.73 -8.28
C LYS A 128 -20.99 15.77 -9.14
N ILE A 129 -21.50 14.70 -8.54
CA ILE A 129 -22.42 13.78 -9.21
C ILE A 129 -23.79 14.48 -9.23
N SER A 130 -24.51 14.38 -10.35
CA SER A 130 -25.86 14.94 -10.45
C SER A 130 -26.75 14.33 -9.36
N LYS A 131 -27.71 15.10 -8.84
CA LYS A 131 -28.66 14.66 -7.81
C LYS A 131 -29.37 13.33 -8.17
N ASP A 132 -29.37 12.95 -9.44
CA ASP A 132 -30.00 11.74 -9.98
C ASP A 132 -29.28 10.43 -9.66
N CYS A 133 -28.12 10.47 -8.98
CA CYS A 133 -27.41 9.27 -8.54
C CYS A 133 -27.70 8.88 -7.08
N MET A 134 -28.68 9.51 -6.44
CA MET A 134 -29.14 9.21 -5.08
C MET A 134 -30.60 8.70 -5.07
N GLU A 135 -30.98 7.87 -6.04
CA GLU A 135 -32.20 7.07 -5.91
C GLU A 135 -31.81 5.70 -5.32
N PHE A 136 -32.21 5.49 -4.08
CA PHE A 136 -32.09 4.24 -3.33
C PHE A 136 -33.24 3.30 -3.66
#